data_AF-A0AA36IG68-F1
#
_entry.id   AF-A0AA36IG68-F1
#
_cell.length_a   1.000
_cell.length_b   1.000
_cell.length_c   1.000
_cell.angle_alpha   90.00
_cell.angle_beta   90.00
_cell.angle_gamma   90.00
#
_symmetry.space_group_name_H-M   'P 1'
#
loop_
_entity.id
_entity.type
_entity.pdbx_description
1 polymer ?
#
loop_
_entity_poly.entity_id
_entity_poly.type
_entity_poly.pdbx_seq_one_letter_code
_entity_poly.pdbx_strand_id
1 'polypeptide(L)'
;MQIARWPPRSPLRRVEEANESAEAGSPPSPSYAPGRRLRQQLAQSPNPSLQEQLKQREEEILELRQVIAMKDGIIRSLGEKLGAAEVAGQVISMKDQVIRQLQAELEDIRVALEQGPRDGDLRPFTALPIAPASVYIPSPGSSVDERIADFSNRRRNLVLFTRLEEEVADLYLYGRMLVQCFEDDEEGILVQDLASDEMFSISEFVWHFEAREHAELERHFLAALTARPAATAGFEPATI
;
A
#
# COMPACT_ATOMS: atom_id res chain seq x y z
N MET A 1 -16.97 13.17 48.18
CA MET A 1 -16.88 13.12 46.70
C MET A 1 -17.90 12.12 46.19
N GLN A 2 -19.01 12.58 45.62
CA GLN A 2 -20.03 11.75 45.00
C GLN A 2 -20.25 12.26 43.58
N ILE A 3 -20.07 11.38 42.60
CA ILE A 3 -20.18 11.65 41.17
C ILE A 3 -21.64 11.47 40.77
N ALA A 4 -22.29 12.55 40.34
CA ALA A 4 -23.65 12.49 39.81
C ALA A 4 -23.64 11.88 38.40
N ARG A 5 -24.31 10.74 38.23
CA ARG A 5 -24.60 10.11 36.94
C ARG A 5 -25.81 10.79 36.29
N TRP A 6 -25.64 11.32 35.08
CA TRP A 6 -26.75 11.72 34.19
C TRP A 6 -27.32 10.49 33.47
N PRO A 7 -28.64 10.40 33.18
CA PRO A 7 -29.20 9.30 32.41
C PRO A 7 -29.05 9.53 30.89
N PRO A 8 -29.12 8.47 30.07
CA PRO A 8 -28.97 8.56 28.62
C PRO A 8 -30.24 9.14 27.97
N ARG A 9 -30.06 10.04 27.01
CA ARG A 9 -31.14 10.54 26.14
C ARG A 9 -31.36 9.56 24.99
N SER A 10 -32.58 9.05 24.86
CA SER A 10 -33.03 8.27 23.71
C SER A 10 -33.05 9.10 22.41
N PRO A 11 -32.98 8.47 21.23
CA PRO A 11 -32.81 9.15 19.95
C PRO A 11 -34.13 9.73 19.42
N LEU A 12 -34.11 11.00 19.04
CA LEU A 12 -35.22 11.63 18.32
C LEU A 12 -35.28 11.08 16.90
N ARG A 13 -36.48 10.61 16.53
CA ARG A 13 -36.84 10.08 15.22
C ARG A 13 -36.55 11.07 14.10
N ARG A 14 -35.95 10.52 13.05
CA ARG A 14 -35.88 11.01 11.67
C ARG A 14 -37.28 11.43 11.19
N VAL A 15 -37.40 12.67 10.71
CA VAL A 15 -38.49 13.14 9.85
C VAL A 15 -37.84 13.72 8.60
N GLU A 16 -37.57 12.83 7.64
CA GLU A 16 -37.69 13.09 6.20
C GLU A 16 -39.21 13.19 5.91
N GLU A 17 -39.78 13.96 5.00
CA GLU A 17 -39.34 14.72 3.83
C GLU A 17 -40.57 15.53 3.41
N ALA A 18 -40.42 16.81 3.08
CA ALA A 18 -41.29 17.58 2.18
C ALA A 18 -40.74 19.00 2.05
N ASN A 19 -39.99 19.30 0.98
CA ASN A 19 -40.49 20.20 -0.06
C ASN A 19 -39.45 20.42 -1.16
N GLU A 20 -39.93 20.19 -2.37
CA GLU A 20 -39.42 20.64 -3.65
C GLU A 20 -39.06 22.13 -3.67
N SER A 21 -37.93 22.40 -4.32
CA SER A 21 -37.74 23.42 -5.34
C SER A 21 -38.55 24.73 -5.20
N ALA A 22 -37.93 25.77 -4.66
CA ALA A 22 -38.28 27.15 -4.97
C ALA A 22 -37.05 28.07 -4.85
N GLU A 23 -36.61 28.52 -6.02
CA GLU A 23 -35.99 29.81 -6.36
C GLU A 23 -35.03 30.51 -5.39
N ALA A 24 -33.82 30.71 -5.92
CA ALA A 24 -32.91 31.78 -5.53
C ALA A 24 -33.61 33.15 -5.61
N GLY A 25 -33.97 33.68 -4.45
CA GLY A 25 -34.33 35.08 -4.25
C GLY A 25 -33.88 35.49 -2.87
N SER A 26 -32.76 36.22 -2.78
CA SER A 26 -32.36 36.89 -1.54
C SER A 26 -33.52 37.73 -1.00
N PRO A 27 -34.00 37.50 0.24
CA PRO A 27 -34.78 38.53 0.90
C PRO A 27 -33.79 39.61 1.37
N PRO A 28 -34.04 40.90 1.06
CA PRO A 28 -33.30 41.97 1.72
C PRO A 28 -33.60 41.89 3.21
N SER A 29 -32.54 41.90 4.01
CA SER A 29 -32.60 41.82 5.46
C SER A 29 -33.63 42.82 6.03
N PRO A 30 -34.54 42.41 6.94
CA PRO A 30 -35.42 43.35 7.59
C PRO A 30 -34.57 44.28 8.45
N SER A 31 -34.53 45.55 8.07
CA SER A 31 -33.99 46.66 8.85
C SER A 31 -34.65 46.69 10.23
N TYR A 32 -34.03 46.06 11.22
CA TYR A 32 -34.31 46.26 12.64
C TYR A 32 -33.88 47.67 13.04
N ALA A 33 -34.73 48.66 12.76
CA ALA A 33 -34.57 50.03 13.23
C ALA A 33 -35.67 50.49 14.22
N PRO A 34 -36.15 49.67 15.19
CA PRO A 34 -37.10 50.18 16.19
C PRO A 34 -36.44 51.15 17.18
N GLY A 35 -35.10 51.11 17.33
CA GLY A 35 -34.37 51.95 18.29
C GLY A 35 -34.11 53.39 17.86
N ARG A 36 -34.09 53.70 16.54
CA ARG A 36 -33.77 55.07 16.08
C ARG A 36 -34.89 56.08 16.37
N ARG A 37 -36.16 55.67 16.28
CA ARG A 37 -37.31 56.56 16.55
C ARG A 37 -37.46 56.90 18.03
N LEU A 38 -37.25 55.93 18.93
CA LEU A 38 -37.26 56.16 20.38
C LEU A 38 -36.09 57.07 20.82
N ARG A 39 -34.89 56.87 20.25
CA ARG A 39 -33.72 57.74 20.49
C ARG A 39 -33.98 59.21 20.14
N GLN A 40 -34.65 59.44 19.01
CA GLN A 40 -34.93 60.80 18.53
C GLN A 40 -35.99 61.51 19.40
N GLN A 41 -36.92 60.76 20.01
CA GLN A 41 -37.94 61.29 20.93
C GLN A 41 -37.40 61.56 22.34
N LEU A 42 -36.48 60.72 22.85
CA LEU A 42 -35.89 60.89 24.19
C LEU A 42 -34.83 62.00 24.24
N ALA A 43 -34.13 62.28 23.13
CA ALA A 43 -33.22 63.42 23.02
C ALA A 43 -33.92 64.79 23.13
N GLN A 44 -35.25 64.84 22.96
CA GLN A 44 -36.08 66.05 23.10
C GLN A 44 -36.71 66.19 24.50
N SER A 45 -36.46 65.24 25.42
CA SER A 45 -37.01 65.25 26.78
C SER A 45 -36.05 65.90 27.78
N PRO A 46 -36.51 66.81 28.67
CA PRO A 46 -35.67 67.61 29.56
C PRO A 46 -35.19 66.87 30.83
N ASN A 47 -35.27 65.53 30.88
CA ASN A 47 -34.93 64.75 32.07
C ASN A 47 -33.47 64.24 31.99
N PRO A 48 -32.51 64.87 32.68
CA PRO A 48 -31.09 64.55 32.55
C PRO A 48 -30.75 63.13 33.03
N SER A 49 -31.46 62.63 34.04
CA SER A 49 -31.26 61.27 34.58
C SER A 49 -31.57 60.16 33.55
N LEU A 50 -32.58 60.37 32.69
CA LEU A 50 -32.93 59.43 31.62
C LEU A 50 -31.92 59.46 30.48
N GLN A 51 -31.35 60.62 30.18
CA GLN A 51 -30.30 60.74 29.17
C GLN A 51 -29.01 60.05 29.61
N GLU A 52 -28.64 60.18 30.89
CA GLU A 52 -27.46 59.53 31.44
C GLU A 52 -27.62 58.00 31.52
N GLN A 53 -28.81 57.52 31.90
CA GLN A 53 -29.14 56.09 31.82
C GLN A 53 -29.12 55.56 30.40
N LEU A 54 -29.63 56.31 29.40
CA LEU A 54 -29.56 55.92 28.00
C LEU A 54 -28.11 55.80 27.53
N LYS A 55 -27.25 56.76 27.90
CA LYS A 55 -25.83 56.73 27.52
C LYS A 55 -25.11 55.53 28.11
N GLN A 56 -25.33 55.23 29.40
CA GLN A 56 -24.79 54.03 30.05
C GLN A 56 -25.27 52.75 29.37
N ARG A 57 -26.57 52.67 29.03
CA ARG A 57 -27.11 51.51 28.30
C ARG A 57 -26.54 51.39 26.89
N GLU A 58 -26.25 52.50 26.22
CA GLU A 58 -25.63 52.47 24.89
C GLU A 58 -24.17 51.98 24.94
N GLU A 59 -23.41 52.38 25.96
CA GLU A 59 -22.06 51.88 26.22
C GLU A 59 -22.10 50.38 26.53
N GLU A 60 -22.99 49.94 27.43
CA GLU A 60 -23.19 48.52 27.76
C GLU A 60 -23.59 47.69 26.51
N ILE A 61 -24.45 48.23 25.64
CA ILE A 61 -24.83 47.57 24.39
C ILE A 61 -23.63 47.43 23.44
N LEU A 62 -22.73 48.42 23.37
CA LEU A 62 -21.54 48.35 22.54
C LEU A 62 -20.56 47.29 23.05
N GLU A 63 -20.34 47.25 24.37
CA GLU A 63 -19.51 46.23 25.01
C GLU A 63 -20.07 44.82 24.78
N LEU A 64 -21.39 44.65 24.98
CA LEU A 64 -22.05 43.36 24.75
C LEU A 64 -21.93 42.91 23.28
N ARG A 65 -22.07 43.84 22.33
CA ARG A 65 -21.87 43.53 20.90
C ARG A 65 -20.44 43.10 20.60
N GLN A 66 -19.45 43.75 21.22
CA GLN A 66 -18.04 43.38 21.07
C GLN A 66 -17.77 41.98 21.65
N VAL A 67 -18.32 41.67 22.83
CA VAL A 67 -18.21 40.35 23.44
C VAL A 67 -18.87 39.28 22.58
N ILE A 68 -20.05 39.56 22.00
CA ILE A 68 -20.73 38.63 21.09
C ILE A 68 -19.86 38.36 19.85
N ALA A 69 -19.34 39.41 19.20
CA ALA A 69 -18.48 39.25 18.03
C ALA A 69 -17.22 38.42 18.32
N MET A 70 -16.60 38.62 19.50
CA MET A 70 -15.46 37.82 19.94
C MET A 70 -15.85 36.36 20.18
N LYS A 71 -16.98 36.12 20.85
CA LYS A 71 -17.50 34.77 21.10
C LYS A 71 -17.84 34.04 19.80
N ASP A 72 -18.46 34.71 18.84
CA ASP A 72 -18.78 34.15 17.52
C ASP A 72 -17.51 33.75 16.76
N GLY A 73 -16.45 34.58 16.84
CA GLY A 73 -15.14 34.25 16.28
C GLY A 73 -14.52 33.00 16.91
N ILE A 74 -14.58 32.89 18.24
CA ILE A 74 -14.09 31.71 18.97
C ILE A 74 -14.89 30.46 18.59
N ILE A 75 -16.21 30.54 18.54
CA ILE A 75 -17.09 29.42 18.17
C ILE A 75 -16.76 28.92 16.76
N ARG A 76 -16.56 29.82 15.80
CA ARG A 76 -16.18 29.45 14.44
C ARG A 76 -14.82 28.74 14.40
N SER A 77 -13.81 29.29 15.08
CA SER A 77 -12.48 28.68 15.14
C SER A 77 -12.50 27.29 15.78
N LEU A 78 -13.29 27.10 16.83
CA LEU A 78 -13.45 25.79 17.48
C LEU A 78 -14.18 24.80 16.57
N GLY A 79 -15.20 25.26 15.83
CA GLY A 79 -15.92 24.45 14.85
C GLY A 79 -15.01 23.92 13.74
N GLU A 80 -14.14 24.77 13.20
CA GLU A 80 -13.15 24.36 12.19
C GLU A 80 -12.17 23.32 12.73
N LYS A 81 -11.65 23.51 13.95
CA LYS A 81 -10.75 22.54 14.61
C LYS A 81 -11.44 21.21 14.88
N LEU A 82 -12.71 21.23 15.28
CA LEU A 82 -13.50 20.03 15.51
C LEU A 82 -13.70 19.25 14.21
N GLY A 83 -14.08 19.94 13.12
CA GLY A 83 -14.23 19.31 11.81
C GLY A 83 -12.91 18.69 11.31
N ALA A 84 -11.79 19.38 11.49
CA ALA A 84 -10.48 18.81 11.17
C ALA A 84 -10.13 17.57 12.00
N ALA A 85 -10.48 17.57 13.29
CA ALA A 85 -10.25 16.43 14.18
C ALA A 85 -11.14 15.22 13.83
N GLU A 86 -12.38 15.45 13.41
CA GLU A 86 -13.29 14.38 12.94
C GLU A 86 -12.77 13.71 11.67
N VAL A 87 -12.33 14.50 10.69
CA VAL A 87 -11.71 13.98 9.46
C VAL A 87 -10.44 13.19 9.80
N ALA A 88 -9.59 13.70 10.69
CA ALA A 88 -8.40 12.99 11.15
C ALA A 88 -8.75 11.66 11.83
N GLY A 89 -9.79 11.64 12.68
CA GLY A 89 -10.29 10.43 13.33
C GLY A 89 -10.79 9.38 12.33
N GLN A 90 -11.51 9.80 11.29
CA GLN A 90 -11.94 8.91 10.22
C GLN A 90 -10.77 8.30 9.46
N VAL A 91 -9.76 9.11 9.13
CA VAL A 91 -8.53 8.62 8.46
C VAL A 91 -7.77 7.63 9.34
N ILE A 92 -7.67 7.88 10.65
CA ILE A 92 -7.02 6.96 11.59
C ILE A 92 -7.76 5.63 11.62
N SER A 93 -9.10 5.64 11.72
CA SER A 93 -9.92 4.43 11.69
C SER A 93 -9.72 3.61 10.42
N MET A 94 -9.69 4.27 9.24
CA MET A 94 -9.42 3.61 7.96
C MET A 94 -8.02 2.99 7.93
N LYS A 95 -7.00 3.72 8.40
CA LYS A 95 -5.63 3.21 8.48
C LYS A 95 -5.53 1.99 9.40
N ASP A 96 -6.20 2.02 10.56
CA ASP A 96 -6.22 0.89 11.50
C ASP A 96 -6.90 -0.35 10.91
N GLN A 97 -7.88 -0.18 10.02
CA GLN A 97 -8.50 -1.29 9.30
C GLN A 97 -7.52 -1.90 8.29
N VAL A 98 -6.82 -1.07 7.50
CA VAL A 98 -5.82 -1.52 6.53
C VAL A 98 -4.66 -2.23 7.24
N ILE A 99 -4.17 -1.69 8.36
CA ILE A 99 -3.10 -2.31 9.15
C ILE A 99 -3.53 -3.71 9.62
N ARG A 100 -4.75 -3.85 10.15
CA ARG A 100 -5.28 -5.15 10.59
C ARG A 100 -5.40 -6.15 9.44
N GLN A 101 -5.83 -5.69 8.28
CA GLN A 101 -5.93 -6.55 7.09
C GLN A 101 -4.53 -7.02 6.64
N LEU A 102 -3.58 -6.10 6.51
CA LEU A 102 -2.20 -6.45 6.14
C LEU A 102 -1.54 -7.38 7.16
N GLN A 103 -1.81 -7.20 8.46
CA GLN A 103 -1.31 -8.10 9.49
C GLN A 103 -1.86 -9.52 9.35
N ALA A 104 -3.14 -9.68 9.00
CA ALA A 104 -3.73 -10.99 8.73
C ALA A 104 -3.12 -11.63 7.48
N GLU A 105 -2.99 -10.89 6.39
CA GLU A 105 -2.36 -11.38 5.15
C GLU A 105 -0.89 -11.78 5.37
N LEU A 106 -0.14 -11.00 6.16
CA LEU A 106 1.24 -11.33 6.51
C LEU A 106 1.33 -12.58 7.37
N GLU A 107 0.41 -12.79 8.31
CA GLU A 107 0.38 -13.99 9.13
C GLU A 107 0.00 -15.22 8.27
N ASP A 108 -0.93 -15.08 7.32
CA ASP A 108 -1.27 -16.15 6.37
C ASP A 108 -0.07 -16.53 5.49
N ILE A 109 0.66 -15.54 4.96
CA ILE A 109 1.89 -15.77 4.18
C ILE A 109 2.95 -16.42 5.04
N ARG A 110 3.13 -15.95 6.28
CA ARG A 110 4.11 -16.49 7.22
C ARG A 110 3.80 -17.95 7.56
N VAL A 111 2.55 -18.27 7.87
CA VAL A 111 2.10 -19.64 8.11
C VAL A 111 2.31 -20.51 6.87
N ALA A 112 2.05 -19.99 5.67
CA ALA A 112 2.31 -20.71 4.43
C ALA A 112 3.81 -20.97 4.18
N LEU A 113 4.68 -20.05 4.61
CA LEU A 113 6.14 -20.25 4.54
C LEU A 113 6.66 -21.20 5.62
N GLU A 114 6.15 -21.08 6.87
CA GLU A 114 6.55 -21.92 8.01
C GLU A 114 6.06 -23.37 7.87
N GLN A 115 4.95 -23.61 7.18
CA GLN A 115 4.49 -24.96 6.87
C GLN A 115 5.38 -25.69 5.85
N GLY A 116 6.34 -25.00 5.23
CA GLY A 116 7.22 -25.54 4.19
C GLY A 116 6.44 -26.07 2.97
N PRO A 117 7.10 -26.35 1.85
CA PRO A 117 6.46 -27.12 0.79
C PRO A 117 6.14 -28.50 1.37
N ARG A 118 4.86 -28.83 1.52
CA ARG A 118 4.46 -30.23 1.65
C ARG A 118 4.95 -30.93 0.40
N ASP A 119 5.69 -32.03 0.55
CA ASP A 119 6.14 -32.89 -0.55
C ASP A 119 5.04 -32.99 -1.62
N GLY A 120 5.20 -32.28 -2.74
CA GLY A 120 4.21 -32.18 -3.81
C GLY A 120 3.89 -30.78 -4.33
N ASP A 121 4.06 -29.70 -3.56
CA ASP A 121 3.87 -28.33 -4.06
C ASP A 121 5.17 -27.79 -4.67
N LEU A 122 5.51 -28.31 -5.85
CA LEU A 122 6.52 -27.72 -6.73
C LEU A 122 6.04 -26.34 -7.15
N ARG A 123 6.39 -25.31 -6.37
CA ARG A 123 6.15 -23.92 -6.72
C ARG A 123 6.85 -23.68 -8.06
N PRO A 124 6.11 -23.39 -9.15
CA PRO A 124 6.73 -23.20 -10.44
C PRO A 124 7.64 -21.96 -10.36
N PHE A 125 8.93 -22.15 -10.55
CA PHE A 125 9.86 -21.05 -10.78
C PHE A 125 9.98 -20.82 -12.28
N THR A 126 10.13 -19.57 -12.68
CA THR A 126 10.31 -19.23 -14.10
C THR A 126 11.79 -19.23 -14.42
N ALA A 127 12.23 -20.17 -15.24
CA ALA A 127 13.54 -20.07 -15.90
C ALA A 127 13.41 -19.06 -17.04
N LEU A 128 14.19 -17.98 -17.00
CA LEU A 128 14.23 -17.00 -18.08
C LEU A 128 15.31 -17.38 -19.10
N PRO A 129 15.05 -17.21 -20.41
CA PRO A 129 16.05 -17.42 -21.42
C PRO A 129 17.22 -16.47 -21.19
N ILE A 130 18.42 -17.01 -21.30
CA ILE A 130 19.67 -16.30 -21.07
C ILE A 130 19.96 -15.48 -22.33
N ALA A 131 20.19 -14.17 -22.18
CA ALA A 131 20.54 -13.34 -23.32
C ALA A 131 21.85 -13.83 -23.96
N PRO A 132 22.04 -13.74 -25.29
CA PRO A 132 23.26 -14.20 -25.96
C PRO A 132 24.54 -13.50 -25.51
N ALA A 133 24.40 -12.37 -24.80
CA ALA A 133 25.50 -11.58 -24.24
C ALA A 133 25.75 -11.84 -22.75
N SER A 134 24.97 -12.72 -22.11
CA SER A 134 25.17 -13.07 -20.71
C SER A 134 26.48 -13.82 -20.53
N VAL A 135 27.21 -13.43 -19.49
CA VAL A 135 28.48 -14.04 -19.10
C VAL A 135 28.24 -14.76 -17.78
N TYR A 136 28.77 -15.98 -17.67
CA TYR A 136 28.81 -16.70 -16.42
C TYR A 136 29.76 -15.98 -15.45
N ILE A 137 29.27 -15.65 -14.25
CA ILE A 137 30.05 -14.98 -13.21
C ILE A 137 30.30 -16.01 -12.10
N PRO A 138 31.56 -16.43 -11.87
CA PRO A 138 31.88 -17.38 -10.81
C PRO A 138 31.72 -16.74 -9.44
N SER A 139 31.32 -17.54 -8.46
CA SER A 139 31.37 -17.19 -7.05
C SER A 139 32.83 -17.02 -6.60
N PRO A 140 33.14 -15.94 -5.84
CA PRO A 140 34.51 -15.70 -5.37
C PRO A 140 35.06 -16.85 -4.54
N GLY A 141 36.26 -17.33 -4.89
CA GLY A 141 37.01 -18.30 -4.08
C GLY A 141 36.66 -19.77 -4.32
N SER A 142 35.93 -20.08 -5.39
CA SER A 142 35.61 -21.45 -5.79
C SER A 142 36.32 -21.82 -7.09
N SER A 143 37.28 -22.74 -7.02
CA SER A 143 38.07 -23.20 -8.17
C SER A 143 37.20 -23.88 -9.23
N VAL A 144 36.26 -24.72 -8.79
CA VAL A 144 35.27 -25.38 -9.66
C VAL A 144 34.48 -24.34 -10.45
N ASP A 145 33.98 -23.33 -9.76
CA ASP A 145 33.13 -22.29 -10.34
C ASP A 145 33.90 -21.41 -11.34
N GLU A 146 35.16 -21.06 -11.01
CA GLU A 146 36.07 -20.35 -11.90
C GLU A 146 36.35 -21.14 -13.20
N ARG A 147 36.57 -22.45 -13.10
CA ARG A 147 36.77 -23.32 -14.27
C ARG A 147 35.49 -23.48 -15.10
N ILE A 148 34.32 -23.58 -14.46
CA ILE A 148 33.02 -23.61 -15.14
C ILE A 148 32.79 -22.28 -15.89
N ALA A 149 33.13 -21.15 -15.28
CA ALA A 149 33.05 -19.84 -15.91
C ALA A 149 33.95 -19.77 -17.16
N ASP A 150 35.20 -20.19 -17.03
CA ASP A 150 36.16 -20.23 -18.13
C ASP A 150 35.67 -21.09 -19.30
N PHE A 151 35.13 -22.27 -19.00
CA PHE A 151 34.55 -23.16 -20.02
C PHE A 151 33.32 -22.52 -20.68
N SER A 152 32.33 -22.10 -19.88
CA SER A 152 31.03 -21.62 -20.35
C SER A 152 31.16 -20.32 -21.16
N ASN A 153 32.04 -19.41 -20.74
CA ASN A 153 32.25 -18.12 -21.39
C ASN A 153 33.02 -18.23 -22.71
N ARG A 154 33.95 -19.19 -22.82
CA ARG A 154 34.70 -19.43 -24.07
C ARG A 154 33.80 -20.02 -25.17
N ARG A 155 32.94 -20.97 -24.81
CA ARG A 155 32.04 -21.65 -25.75
C ARG A 155 30.74 -20.88 -26.02
N ARG A 156 30.34 -19.99 -25.11
CA ARG A 156 29.03 -19.31 -25.10
C ARG A 156 27.88 -20.32 -25.03
N ASN A 157 27.84 -21.08 -23.94
CA ASN A 157 26.82 -22.10 -23.73
C ASN A 157 25.41 -21.50 -23.78
N LEU A 158 24.47 -22.27 -24.32
CA LEU A 158 23.05 -21.93 -24.40
C LEU A 158 22.34 -22.14 -23.07
N VAL A 159 22.86 -23.05 -22.24
CA VAL A 159 22.40 -23.35 -20.90
C VAL A 159 23.56 -23.09 -19.94
N LEU A 160 23.31 -22.26 -18.92
CA LEU A 160 24.31 -21.97 -17.90
C LEU A 160 24.12 -22.87 -16.69
N PHE A 161 25.24 -23.22 -16.06
CA PHE A 161 25.22 -23.76 -14.70
C PHE A 161 24.70 -22.67 -13.74
N THR A 162 23.99 -23.07 -12.70
CA THR A 162 23.56 -22.16 -11.64
C THR A 162 23.90 -22.83 -10.32
N ARG A 163 24.88 -22.28 -9.60
CA ARG A 163 25.31 -22.82 -8.32
C ARG A 163 24.19 -22.70 -7.29
N LEU A 164 23.99 -23.75 -6.51
CA LEU A 164 23.07 -23.76 -5.38
C LEU A 164 23.86 -23.41 -4.11
N GLU A 165 23.35 -22.48 -3.29
CA GLU A 165 24.05 -21.89 -2.14
C GLU A 165 24.20 -22.83 -0.92
N GLU A 166 23.99 -24.14 -1.07
CA GLU A 166 24.09 -25.06 0.06
C GLU A 166 25.56 -25.26 0.47
N GLU A 167 25.86 -24.93 1.73
CA GLU A 167 27.21 -24.83 2.32
C GLU A 167 28.07 -26.13 2.27
N VAL A 168 27.53 -27.24 1.75
CA VAL A 168 28.11 -28.58 1.94
C VAL A 168 28.45 -29.29 0.61
N ALA A 169 27.98 -28.83 -0.54
CA ALA A 169 28.27 -29.51 -1.81
C ALA A 169 28.34 -28.58 -3.02
N ASP A 170 29.27 -28.87 -3.94
CA ASP A 170 29.39 -28.25 -5.26
C ASP A 170 28.24 -28.69 -6.18
N LEU A 171 27.02 -28.31 -5.79
CA LEU A 171 25.77 -28.61 -6.48
C LEU A 171 25.40 -27.47 -7.42
N TYR A 172 25.00 -27.85 -8.63
CA TYR A 172 24.62 -26.93 -9.69
C TYR A 172 23.33 -27.40 -10.33
N LEU A 173 22.55 -26.42 -10.80
CA LEU A 173 21.45 -26.64 -11.72
C LEU A 173 21.95 -26.39 -13.14
N TYR A 174 21.74 -27.36 -14.04
CA TYR A 174 21.98 -27.21 -15.47
C TYR A 174 20.67 -27.38 -16.23
N GLY A 175 20.03 -26.26 -16.57
CA GLY A 175 18.67 -26.26 -17.10
C GLY A 175 17.69 -26.79 -16.05
N ARG A 176 17.22 -28.03 -16.21
CA ARG A 176 16.39 -28.73 -15.22
C ARG A 176 17.13 -29.85 -14.48
N MET A 177 18.37 -30.13 -14.85
CA MET A 177 19.15 -31.24 -14.31
C MET A 177 19.88 -30.78 -13.05
N LEU A 178 19.80 -31.57 -11.99
CA LEU A 178 20.60 -31.38 -10.78
C LEU A 178 21.90 -32.16 -10.93
N VAL A 179 23.02 -31.45 -10.86
CA VAL A 179 24.33 -32.03 -11.09
C VAL A 179 25.30 -31.66 -9.97
N GLN A 180 26.26 -32.54 -9.73
CA GLN A 180 27.39 -32.27 -8.85
C GLN A 180 28.64 -32.09 -9.70
N CYS A 181 29.37 -31.00 -9.47
CA CYS A 181 30.61 -30.71 -10.18
C CYS A 181 31.80 -30.88 -9.24
N PHE A 182 32.88 -31.47 -9.74
CA PHE A 182 34.09 -31.71 -8.97
C PHE A 182 35.31 -31.43 -9.83
N GLU A 183 36.38 -31.01 -9.17
CA GLU A 183 37.67 -30.77 -9.79
C GLU A 183 38.43 -32.10 -9.90
N ASP A 184 38.91 -32.39 -11.10
CA ASP A 184 39.79 -33.51 -11.39
C ASP A 184 41.11 -33.00 -11.96
N ASP A 185 42.22 -33.62 -11.53
CA ASP A 185 43.56 -33.19 -11.89
C ASP A 185 43.91 -33.51 -13.35
N GLU A 186 43.30 -34.52 -13.95
CA GLU A 186 43.58 -35.01 -15.30
C GLU A 186 42.56 -34.50 -16.34
N GLU A 187 41.27 -34.59 -16.01
CA GLU A 187 40.16 -34.28 -16.91
C GLU A 187 39.52 -32.90 -16.66
N GLY A 188 39.98 -32.19 -15.63
CA GLY A 188 39.61 -30.81 -15.37
C GLY A 188 38.38 -30.66 -14.49
N ILE A 189 37.19 -30.55 -15.08
CA ILE A 189 35.91 -30.53 -14.35
C ILE A 189 35.09 -31.73 -14.78
N LEU A 190 34.68 -32.50 -13.79
CA LEU A 190 33.78 -33.62 -13.96
C LEU A 190 32.40 -33.22 -13.44
N VAL A 191 31.38 -33.70 -14.12
CA VAL A 191 29.97 -33.42 -13.85
C VAL A 191 29.25 -34.75 -13.67
N GLN A 192 28.67 -34.95 -12.49
CA GLN A 192 27.84 -36.10 -12.17
C GLN A 192 26.37 -35.72 -12.29
N ASP A 193 25.63 -36.44 -13.13
CA ASP A 193 24.17 -36.35 -13.15
C ASP A 193 23.60 -37.14 -11.97
N LEU A 194 22.98 -36.45 -11.02
CA LEU A 194 22.44 -37.09 -9.81
C LEU A 194 21.23 -37.99 -10.10
N ALA A 195 20.60 -37.87 -11.27
CA ALA A 195 19.49 -38.74 -11.65
C ALA A 195 19.96 -40.09 -12.21
N SER A 196 21.06 -40.12 -12.97
CA SER A 196 21.60 -41.33 -13.59
C SER A 196 22.83 -41.91 -12.87
N ASP A 197 23.44 -41.15 -11.97
CA ASP A 197 24.72 -41.45 -11.32
C ASP A 197 25.89 -41.62 -12.31
N GLU A 198 25.75 -41.06 -13.52
CA GLU A 198 26.79 -41.07 -14.55
C GLU A 198 27.69 -39.84 -14.42
N MET A 199 29.00 -40.05 -14.62
CA MET A 199 30.02 -38.99 -14.58
C MET A 199 30.54 -38.71 -15.99
N PHE A 200 30.70 -37.44 -16.30
CA PHE A 200 31.16 -36.94 -17.59
C PHE A 200 32.19 -35.84 -17.39
N SER A 201 33.13 -35.68 -18.33
CA SER A 201 33.83 -34.40 -18.43
C SER A 201 32.85 -33.28 -18.75
N ILE A 202 33.13 -32.04 -18.29
CA ILE A 202 32.26 -30.89 -18.55
C ILE A 202 31.98 -30.69 -20.06
N SER A 203 32.96 -31.02 -20.91
CA SER A 203 32.82 -30.94 -22.37
C SER A 203 31.83 -31.96 -22.91
N GLU A 204 31.95 -33.21 -22.47
CA GLU A 204 31.05 -34.29 -22.87
C GLU A 204 29.65 -34.09 -22.32
N PHE A 205 29.53 -33.67 -21.06
CA PHE A 205 28.25 -33.39 -20.44
C PHE A 205 27.46 -32.35 -21.26
N VAL A 206 28.08 -31.20 -21.53
CA VAL A 206 27.42 -30.13 -22.31
C VAL A 206 27.15 -30.59 -23.74
N TRP A 207 28.03 -31.39 -24.35
CA TRP A 207 27.76 -31.97 -25.68
C TRP A 207 26.50 -32.84 -25.72
N HIS A 208 26.27 -33.67 -24.70
CA HIS A 208 25.13 -34.59 -24.66
C HIS A 208 23.81 -33.91 -24.28
N PHE A 209 23.86 -32.94 -23.35
CA PHE A 209 22.64 -32.44 -22.70
C PHE A 209 22.23 -31.02 -23.13
N GLU A 210 23.14 -30.18 -23.63
CA GLU A 210 22.85 -28.76 -23.91
C GLU A 210 21.68 -28.57 -24.88
N ALA A 211 21.70 -29.24 -26.03
CA ALA A 211 20.67 -29.06 -27.05
C ALA A 211 19.29 -29.50 -26.55
N ARG A 212 19.24 -30.58 -25.76
CA ARG A 212 17.99 -31.11 -25.19
C ARG A 212 17.42 -30.17 -24.14
N GLU A 213 18.24 -29.74 -23.19
CA GLU A 213 17.78 -28.84 -22.13
C GLU A 213 17.42 -27.47 -22.67
N HIS A 214 18.16 -26.94 -23.65
CA HIS A 214 17.80 -25.69 -24.32
C HIS A 214 16.43 -25.76 -25.01
N ALA A 215 16.16 -26.82 -25.79
CA ALA A 215 14.88 -26.98 -26.48
C ALA A 215 13.70 -27.11 -25.49
N GLU A 216 13.90 -27.78 -24.36
CA GLU A 216 12.89 -27.90 -23.31
C GLU A 216 12.62 -26.57 -22.62
N LEU A 217 13.67 -25.79 -22.30
CA LEU A 217 13.53 -24.45 -21.75
C LEU A 217 12.79 -23.51 -22.71
N GLU A 218 13.13 -23.52 -24.01
CA GLU A 218 12.42 -22.74 -25.03
C GLU A 218 10.93 -23.12 -25.10
N ARG A 219 10.62 -24.43 -25.07
CA ARG A 219 9.25 -24.93 -25.08
C ARG A 219 8.46 -24.44 -23.86
N HIS A 220 9.05 -24.51 -22.66
CA HIS A 220 8.41 -24.03 -21.44
C HIS A 220 8.24 -22.50 -21.44
N PHE A 221 9.23 -21.76 -21.93
CA PHE A 221 9.17 -20.31 -22.04
C PHE A 221 8.05 -19.86 -22.98
N LEU A 222 7.95 -20.46 -24.17
CA LEU A 222 6.86 -20.19 -25.12
C LEU A 222 5.50 -20.55 -24.53
N ALA A 223 5.39 -21.69 -23.84
CA ALA A 223 4.15 -22.08 -23.17
C ALA A 223 3.74 -21.05 -22.11
N ALA A 224 4.68 -20.56 -21.30
CA ALA A 224 4.42 -19.53 -20.29
C ALA A 224 3.96 -18.20 -20.90
N LEU A 225 4.53 -17.78 -22.04
CA LEU A 225 4.08 -16.59 -22.76
C LEU A 225 2.66 -16.72 -23.31
N THR A 226 2.25 -17.93 -23.72
CA THR A 226 0.89 -18.19 -24.21
C THR A 226 -0.14 -18.37 -23.10
N ALA A 227 0.30 -18.80 -21.91
CA ALA A 227 -0.51 -18.93 -20.70
C ALA A 227 -0.73 -17.55 -20.04
N ARG A 228 -1.48 -16.69 -20.72
CA ARG A 228 -1.90 -15.39 -20.16
C ARG A 228 -2.73 -15.63 -18.88
N PRO A 229 -2.45 -14.98 -17.74
CA PRO A 229 -3.32 -15.09 -16.58
C PRO A 229 -4.65 -14.39 -16.89
N ALA A 230 -5.72 -15.18 -16.99
CA ALA A 230 -7.10 -14.69 -16.96
C ALA A 230 -7.43 -14.22 -15.53
N ALA A 231 -6.83 -13.12 -15.09
CA ALA A 231 -7.08 -12.54 -13.77
C ALA A 231 -6.91 -11.02 -13.79
N THR A 232 -7.69 -10.33 -14.63
CA THR A 232 -8.03 -8.90 -14.49
C THR A 232 -9.32 -8.62 -15.28
N ALA A 233 -10.39 -9.37 -14.96
CA ALA A 233 -11.75 -9.07 -15.40
C ALA A 233 -12.64 -8.98 -14.16
N GLY A 234 -12.52 -7.86 -13.46
CA GLY A 234 -13.23 -7.59 -12.21
C GLY A 234 -13.11 -6.13 -11.79
N PHE A 235 -13.18 -5.22 -12.77
CA PHE A 235 -13.34 -3.79 -12.52
C PHE A 235 -14.67 -3.39 -13.15
N GLU A 236 -15.77 -3.61 -12.43
CA GLU A 236 -17.03 -2.97 -12.77
C GLU A 236 -16.93 -1.49 -12.38
N PRO A 237 -17.08 -0.54 -13.31
CA PRO A 237 -17.22 0.85 -12.95
C PRO A 237 -18.59 1.04 -12.31
N ALA A 238 -18.62 1.42 -11.04
CA ALA A 238 -19.83 1.87 -10.38
C ALA A 238 -20.39 3.08 -11.16
N THR A 239 -21.53 2.87 -11.80
CA THR A 239 -22.35 3.93 -12.40
C THR A 239 -22.81 4.87 -11.29
N ILE A 240 -22.52 6.16 -11.45
CA ILE A 240 -23.04 7.28 -10.63
C ILE A 240 -24.52 7.50 -10.97
#